data_AF-A0A3S1SQA2-F1
#
_entry.id   AF-A0A3S1SQA2-F1
#
_cell.length_a   1.000
_cell.length_b   1.000
_cell.length_c   1.000
_cell.angle_alpha   90.00
_cell.angle_beta   90.00
_cell.angle_gamma   90.00
#
_symmetry.space_group_name_H-M   'P 1'
#
loop_
_entity.id
_entity.type
_entity.pdbx_description
1 polymer ?
#
loop_
_entity_poly.entity_id
_entity_poly.type
_entity_poly.pdbx_seq_one_letter_code
_entity_poly.pdbx_strand_id
1 'polypeptide(L)' 'MRSLRHLLPSAGSLIVFEAAGRLSSFTAAGRELGMTQAAVSYAVRGLEEQLGAKLFQ' A
#
# COMPACT_ATOMS: atom_id res chain seq x y z
N MET A 1 -7.75 -16.29 -19.20
CA MET A 1 -6.68 -16.55 -18.21
C MET A 1 -6.26 -15.22 -17.60
N ARG A 2 -6.19 -15.08 -16.27
CA ARG A 2 -5.66 -13.85 -15.65
C ARG A 2 -4.14 -13.78 -15.88
N SER A 3 -3.66 -12.68 -16.44
CA SER A 3 -2.22 -12.42 -16.58
C SER A 3 -1.55 -12.27 -15.20
N LEU A 4 -0.28 -12.64 -15.07
CA LEU A 4 0.53 -12.49 -13.84
C LEU A 4 0.45 -11.08 -13.25
N ARG A 5 0.42 -10.06 -14.12
CA ARG A 5 0.23 -8.65 -13.73
C ARG A 5 -1.05 -8.36 -12.92
N HIS A 6 -2.09 -9.19 -13.05
CA HIS A 6 -3.34 -9.07 -12.28
C HIS A 6 -3.32 -9.88 -10.98
N LEU A 7 -2.36 -10.79 -10.82
CA LEU A 7 -2.23 -11.63 -9.62
C LEU A 7 -1.25 -11.02 -8.63
N LEU A 8 -0.21 -10.36 -9.13
CA LEU A 8 0.81 -9.74 -8.29
C LEU A 8 0.44 -8.29 -7.95
N PRO A 9 0.62 -7.86 -6.70
CA PRO A 9 0.52 -6.45 -6.36
C PRO A 9 1.53 -5.62 -7.13
N SER A 10 1.22 -4.35 -7.36
CA SER A 10 2.20 -3.41 -7.90
C SER A 10 3.39 -3.26 -6.94
N ALA A 11 4.59 -3.08 -7.47
CA ALA A 11 5.75 -2.76 -6.62
C ALA A 11 5.51 -1.48 -5.79
N GLY A 12 4.81 -0.50 -6.35
CA GLY A 12 4.46 0.74 -5.65
C GLY A 12 3.61 0.52 -4.40
N SER A 13 2.56 -0.32 -4.48
CA SER A 13 1.71 -0.61 -3.32
C SER A 13 2.45 -1.40 -2.24
N LEU A 14 3.41 -2.25 -2.61
CA LEU A 14 4.29 -2.94 -1.65
C LEU A 14 5.25 -1.97 -0.96
N ILE A 15 5.83 -1.00 -1.67
CA ILE A 15 6.68 0.04 -1.09
C ILE A 15 5.89 0.92 -0.11
N VAL A 16 4.67 1.32 -0.48
CA VAL A 16 3.79 2.09 0.41
C VAL A 16 3.45 1.29 1.68
N PHE A 17 3.13 0.01 1.53
CA PHE A 17 2.86 -0.88 2.66
C PHE A 17 4.07 -1.02 3.59
N GLU A 18 5.26 -1.25 3.04
CA GLU A 18 6.50 -1.32 3.83
C GLU A 18 6.72 -0.06 4.64
N ALA A 19 6.69 1.12 4.00
CA ALA A 19 6.94 2.39 4.67
C ALA A 19 5.89 2.66 5.76
N ALA A 20 4.62 2.40 5.47
CA ALA A 20 3.52 2.55 6.43
C ALA A 20 3.67 1.63 7.65
N GLY A 21 4.11 0.39 7.45
CA GLY A 21 4.38 -0.56 8.54
C GLY A 21 5.62 -0.19 9.35
N ARG A 22 6.74 0.09 8.68
CA ARG A 22 8.00 0.47 9.33
C ARG A 22 7.85 1.74 10.17
N LEU A 23 7.13 2.74 9.66
CA LEU A 23 6.93 4.01 10.35
C LEU A 23 5.71 4.00 11.29
N SER A 24 4.87 2.97 11.22
CA SER A 24 3.61 2.87 11.97
C SER A 24 2.74 4.13 11.85
N SER A 25 2.79 4.82 10.71
CA SER A 25 2.10 6.09 10.48
C SER A 25 1.95 6.39 8.99
N PHE A 26 0.71 6.50 8.51
CA PHE A 26 0.43 6.85 7.11
C PHE A 26 0.84 8.29 6.78
N THR A 27 0.81 9.19 7.77
CA THR A 27 1.29 10.57 7.59
C THR A 27 2.81 10.61 7.41
N ALA A 28 3.55 9.84 8.21
CA ALA A 28 5.01 9.76 8.08
C ALA A 28 5.42 9.08 6.77
N ALA A 29 4.76 7.98 6.39
CA ALA A 29 5.00 7.31 5.11
C ALA A 29 4.69 8.22 3.92
N GLY A 30 3.63 9.03 4.00
CA GLY A 30 3.33 10.04 2.97
C GLY A 30 4.47 11.03 2.82
N ARG A 31 4.99 11.57 3.92
CA ARG A 31 6.13 12.50 3.89
C ARG A 31 7.39 11.85 3.32
N GLU A 32 7.69 10.61 3.69
CA GLU A 32 8.87 9.88 3.20
C GLU A 32 8.79 9.60 1.69
N LEU A 33 7.61 9.22 1.19
CA LEU A 33 7.41 8.83 -0.21
C LEU A 33 6.99 9.99 -1.12
N GLY A 34 6.90 11.22 -0.61
CA GLY A 34 6.40 12.37 -1.38
C GLY A 34 4.92 12.24 -1.77
N MET A 35 4.13 11.52 -0.96
CA MET A 35 2.71 11.26 -1.15
C MET A 35 1.86 11.99 -0.11
N THR A 36 0.61 12.27 -0.43
CA THR A 36 -0.35 12.69 0.60
C THR A 36 -0.71 11.50 1.49
N GLN A 37 -1.10 11.75 2.74
CA GLN A 37 -1.61 10.69 3.62
C GLN A 37 -2.81 9.96 3.00
N ALA A 38 -3.67 10.67 2.27
CA ALA A 38 -4.80 10.09 1.54
C ALA A 38 -4.35 9.14 0.43
N ALA A 39 -3.27 9.47 -0.29
CA ALA A 39 -2.71 8.59 -1.33
C ALA A 39 -2.10 7.32 -0.73
N VAL A 40 -1.44 7.42 0.43
CA VAL A 40 -0.95 6.25 1.19
C VAL A 40 -2.12 5.36 1.61
N SER A 41 -3.15 5.94 2.21
CA SER A 41 -4.37 5.22 2.62
C SER A 41 -5.03 4.50 1.44
N TYR A 42 -5.17 5.18 0.29
CA TYR A 42 -5.74 4.60 -0.92
C TYR A 42 -4.93 3.42 -1.44
N ALA A 43 -3.60 3.56 -1.52
CA ALA A 43 -2.72 2.49 -2.00
C ALA A 43 -2.75 1.25 -1.08
N VAL A 44 -2.76 1.47 0.24
CA VAL A 44 -2.91 0.40 1.23
C VAL A 44 -4.27 -0.29 1.05
N ARG A 45 -5.36 0.47 0.95
CA ARG A 45 -6.70 -0.11 0.78
C ARG A 45 -6.83 -0.93 -0.49
N GLY A 46 -6.27 -0.45 -1.60
CA GLY A 46 -6.22 -1.21 -2.85
C GLY A 46 -5.42 -2.51 -2.71
N LEU A 47 -4.32 -2.50 -1.94
CA LEU A 47 -3.55 -3.70 -1.64
C LEU A 47 -4.34 -4.69 -0.78
N GLU A 48 -5.03 -4.22 0.27
CA GLU A 48 -5.91 -5.03 1.10
C GLU A 48 -7.02 -5.70 0.27
N GLU A 49 -7.65 -4.94 -0.63
CA GLU A 49 -8.69 -5.44 -1.54
C GLU A 49 -8.14 -6.53 -2.48
N GLN A 50 -6.94 -6.33 -3.02
CA GLN A 50 -6.30 -7.33 -3.90
C GLN A 50 -5.91 -8.60 -3.14
N LEU A 51 -5.44 -8.48 -1.89
CA LEU A 51 -5.04 -9.62 -1.06
C LEU A 51 -6.21 -10.27 -0.32
N GLY A 52 -7.36 -9.60 -0.24
CA GLY A 52 -8.50 -10.06 0.54
C GLY A 52 -8.23 -10.09 2.05
N ALA A 53 -7.32 -9.26 2.54
CA ALA A 53 -6.87 -9.27 3.94
C ALA A 53 -6.62 -7.85 4.45
N LYS A 54 -6.93 -7.63 5.73
CA LYS A 54 -6.53 -6.41 6.44
C LYS A 54 -5.04 -6.47 6.77
N LEU A 55 -4.34 -5.40 6.43
CA LEU A 55 -2.89 -5.27 6.62
C LEU A 55 -2.54 -4.42 7.84
N PHE A 56 -3.44 -3.50 8.23
CA PHE A 56 -3.30 -2.66 9.41
C PHE A 56 -4.58 -2.69 10.26
N GLN A 57 -4.46 -2.33 11.55
CA GLN A 57 -5.58 -2.22 12.50
C GLN A 57 -6.09 -0.79 12.60
#